data_AF-A0A640SRR0-F1
#
_entry.id   AF-A0A640SRR0-F1
#
_cell.length_a   1.000
_cell.length_b   1.000
_cell.length_c   1.000
_cell.angle_alpha   90.00
_cell.angle_beta   90.00
_cell.angle_gamma   90.00
#
_symmetry.space_group_name_H-M   'P 1'
#
loop_
_entity.id
_entity.type
_entity.pdbx_description
1 polymer ?
#
loop_
_entity_poly.entity_id
_entity_poly.type
_entity_poly.pdbx_seq_one_letter_code
_entity_poly.pdbx_strand_id
1 'polypeptide(L)'
;MNDADSPDDRPLTPRPSAPHRAVDEGGDPACWLDQVCDACGRIRERPGSAVCEHCGAGAGANADGEGAGAASGSGSGSGGEEGGDGAAGDRAGTPSAPPTPTLTPTPTPTGNRSGPDPAGPRRRDRDEEGRARNARPRDGLGRPLPYGSPGVARQPEGVPRTPAESLTEAQRLLDGGMPFHAHEVLEDAWKAAPEAERELWRGLAQLAVGLTHAARGNTAGGTTLLDRGATAIAPYAETAPYGIDITGLMVWAQVLTGRLTGSGAVPAAETAPRLRRRET
;
A
#
# COMPACT_ATOMS: atom_id res chain seq x y z
N MET A 1 -24.07 -55.88 30.12
CA MET A 1 -23.29 -55.72 28.88
C MET A 1 -24.12 -54.93 27.89
N ASN A 2 -23.83 -53.73 27.43
CA ASN A 2 -22.80 -52.69 27.63
C ASN A 2 -23.57 -51.38 27.30
N ASP A 3 -23.56 -50.36 28.14
CA ASP A 3 -22.60 -49.23 28.12
C ASP A 3 -22.53 -48.50 26.78
N ALA A 4 -23.08 -47.28 26.72
CA ALA A 4 -22.29 -46.05 26.63
C ALA A 4 -23.18 -44.86 26.23
N ASP A 5 -23.43 -44.00 27.22
CA ASP A 5 -23.79 -42.60 27.11
C ASP A 5 -22.66 -41.85 26.36
N SER A 6 -22.99 -41.08 25.32
CA SER A 6 -22.04 -40.20 24.61
C SER A 6 -22.52 -38.75 24.76
N PRO A 7 -21.86 -37.93 25.59
CA PRO A 7 -22.24 -36.54 25.78
C PRO A 7 -21.32 -35.64 24.96
N ASP A 8 -21.61 -35.42 23.69
CA ASP A 8 -21.01 -34.31 22.93
C ASP A 8 -21.87 -33.96 21.71
N ASP A 9 -22.97 -33.25 21.95
CA ASP A 9 -23.68 -32.53 20.90
C ASP A 9 -24.06 -31.14 21.41
N ARG A 10 -23.05 -30.29 21.58
CA ARG A 10 -23.24 -28.86 21.82
C ARG A 10 -23.23 -28.13 20.48
N PRO A 11 -24.28 -27.40 20.09
CA PRO A 11 -24.29 -26.66 18.85
C PRO A 11 -23.23 -25.55 18.90
N LEU A 12 -22.31 -25.56 17.93
CA LEU A 12 -21.33 -24.48 17.75
C LEU A 12 -22.06 -23.16 17.51
N THR A 13 -21.70 -22.14 18.28
CA THR A 13 -22.17 -20.77 18.06
C THR A 13 -21.62 -20.22 16.74
N PRO A 14 -22.43 -19.51 15.94
CA PRO A 14 -21.96 -18.92 14.70
C PRO A 14 -20.93 -17.82 15.01
N ARG A 15 -19.76 -17.91 14.37
CA ARG A 15 -18.71 -16.87 14.44
C ARG A 15 -19.27 -15.56 13.87
N PRO A 16 -19.02 -14.40 14.49
CA PRO A 16 -19.40 -13.12 13.90
C PRO A 16 -18.67 -12.95 12.56
N SER A 17 -19.43 -12.71 11.50
CA SER A 17 -18.91 -12.40 10.17
C SER A 17 -18.00 -11.18 10.26
N ALA A 18 -16.76 -11.31 9.79
CA ALA A 18 -15.86 -10.18 9.61
C ALA A 18 -16.55 -9.12 8.73
N PRO A 19 -16.35 -7.82 8.97
CA PRO A 19 -16.89 -6.79 8.10
C PRO A 19 -16.35 -7.02 6.69
N HIS A 20 -17.26 -7.23 5.74
CA HIS A 20 -16.93 -7.23 4.32
C HIS A 20 -16.23 -5.91 4.00
N ARG A 21 -14.93 -5.97 3.69
CA ARG A 21 -14.26 -4.89 2.96
C ARG A 21 -15.07 -4.68 1.69
N ALA A 22 -15.60 -3.47 1.51
CA ALA A 22 -16.17 -3.05 0.24
C ALA A 22 -15.14 -3.38 -0.84
N VAL A 23 -15.53 -4.22 -1.78
CA VAL A 23 -14.67 -4.54 -2.91
C VAL A 23 -14.67 -3.29 -3.78
N ASP A 24 -13.58 -2.54 -3.77
CA ASP A 24 -13.39 -1.40 -4.68
C ASP A 24 -13.63 -1.90 -6.11
N GLU A 25 -14.75 -1.50 -6.72
CA GLU A 25 -15.22 -1.92 -8.05
C GLU A 25 -14.39 -1.32 -9.21
N GLY A 26 -13.18 -0.87 -8.92
CA GLY A 26 -12.16 -0.48 -9.87
C GLY A 26 -10.83 -0.90 -9.31
N GLY A 27 -10.41 -2.13 -9.59
CA GLY A 27 -9.06 -2.58 -9.27
C GLY A 27 -8.07 -1.51 -9.70
N ASP A 28 -7.26 -1.05 -8.75
CA ASP A 28 -6.12 -0.19 -9.05
C ASP A 28 -5.36 -0.87 -10.20
N PRO A 29 -4.95 -0.13 -11.26
CA PRO A 29 -4.12 -0.73 -12.28
C PRO A 29 -2.94 -1.41 -11.59
N ALA A 30 -2.55 -2.59 -12.06
CA ALA A 30 -1.39 -3.28 -11.52
C ALA A 30 -0.21 -2.31 -11.62
N CYS A 31 0.11 -1.66 -10.51
CA CYS A 31 1.37 -0.97 -10.32
C CYS A 31 2.39 -2.10 -10.32
N TRP A 32 3.03 -2.34 -11.47
CA TRP A 32 3.99 -3.45 -11.60
C TRP A 32 5.15 -3.29 -10.61
N LEU A 33 5.33 -2.09 -10.03
CA LEU A 33 6.28 -1.81 -8.95
C LEU A 33 6.10 -2.71 -7.71
N ASP A 34 4.88 -3.14 -7.38
CA ASP A 34 4.63 -4.07 -6.26
C ASP A 34 5.00 -5.53 -6.59
N GLN A 35 5.30 -5.82 -7.86
CA GLN A 35 5.85 -7.10 -8.30
C GLN A 35 7.37 -7.08 -8.37
N VAL A 36 8.03 -5.94 -8.29
CA VAL A 36 9.49 -5.87 -8.41
C VAL A 36 10.15 -6.13 -7.04
N CYS A 37 11.13 -7.03 -7.00
CA CYS A 37 11.89 -7.31 -5.78
C CYS A 37 12.77 -6.13 -5.37
N ASP A 38 12.66 -5.69 -4.12
CA ASP A 38 13.48 -4.57 -3.60
C ASP A 38 14.97 -4.90 -3.46
N ALA A 39 15.35 -6.18 -3.39
CA ALA A 39 16.75 -6.57 -3.26
C ALA A 39 17.50 -6.72 -4.59
N CYS A 40 16.80 -7.10 -5.67
CA CYS A 40 17.45 -7.40 -6.95
C CYS A 40 16.83 -6.70 -8.16
N GLY A 41 15.78 -5.91 -7.98
CA GLY A 41 15.15 -5.14 -9.06
C GLY A 41 14.43 -5.97 -10.13
N ARG A 42 14.36 -7.31 -9.99
CA ARG A 42 13.66 -8.17 -10.96
C ARG A 42 12.16 -8.26 -10.65
N ILE A 43 11.35 -8.25 -11.71
CA ILE A 43 9.91 -8.50 -11.65
C ILE A 43 9.69 -9.95 -11.20
N ARG A 44 8.89 -10.11 -10.15
CA ARG A 44 8.42 -11.39 -9.64
C ARG A 44 7.20 -11.84 -10.41
N GLU A 45 7.11 -13.12 -10.70
CA GLU A 45 5.94 -13.73 -11.34
C GLU A 45 4.76 -13.78 -10.37
N ARG A 46 5.03 -13.82 -9.05
CA ARG A 46 4.01 -13.78 -8.00
C ARG A 46 4.13 -12.50 -7.16
N PRO A 47 3.21 -11.54 -7.33
CA PRO A 47 3.11 -10.39 -6.43
C PRO A 47 2.94 -10.86 -4.98
N GLY A 48 3.72 -10.30 -4.05
CA GLY A 48 3.60 -10.58 -2.61
C GLY A 48 4.24 -11.89 -2.11
N SER A 49 5.08 -12.56 -2.90
CA SER A 49 5.85 -13.71 -2.39
C SER A 49 6.77 -13.31 -1.22
N ALA A 50 6.86 -14.13 -0.18
CA ALA A 50 7.75 -13.88 0.96
C ALA A 50 9.24 -13.98 0.57
N VAL A 51 9.55 -14.76 -0.46
CA VAL A 51 10.91 -14.97 -0.97
C VAL A 51 10.95 -14.63 -2.46
N CYS A 52 11.96 -13.87 -2.88
CA CYS A 52 12.20 -13.60 -4.29
C CYS A 52 12.83 -14.80 -4.99
N GLU A 53 12.21 -15.27 -6.08
CA GLU A 53 12.70 -16.36 -6.93
C GLU A 53 14.00 -16.03 -7.68
N HIS A 54 14.35 -14.75 -7.83
CA HIS A 54 15.52 -14.32 -8.60
C HIS A 54 16.78 -14.14 -7.76
N CYS A 55 16.65 -13.78 -6.48
CA CYS A 55 17.80 -13.49 -5.61
C CYS A 55 17.71 -14.07 -4.20
N GLY A 56 16.61 -14.72 -3.83
CA GLY A 56 16.43 -15.33 -2.50
C GLY A 56 16.11 -14.36 -1.36
N ALA A 57 15.96 -13.06 -1.63
CA ALA A 57 15.63 -12.08 -0.59
C ALA A 57 14.29 -12.41 0.09
N GLY A 58 14.28 -12.40 1.43
CA GLY A 58 13.11 -12.71 2.26
C GLY A 58 13.11 -14.11 2.90
N ALA A 59 14.11 -14.95 2.63
CA ALA A 59 14.24 -16.30 3.19
C ALA A 59 14.62 -16.37 4.70
N GLY A 60 14.60 -15.25 5.44
CA GLY A 60 15.15 -15.17 6.80
C GLY A 60 14.32 -14.46 7.87
N ALA A 61 13.07 -14.07 7.59
CA ALA A 61 12.27 -13.30 8.57
C ALA A 61 11.33 -14.16 9.46
N ASN A 62 11.38 -15.49 9.36
CA ASN A 62 10.70 -16.42 10.28
C ASN A 62 11.50 -17.72 10.36
N ALA A 63 12.47 -17.79 11.25
CA ALA A 63 13.10 -19.05 11.66
C ALA A 63 13.74 -18.89 13.05
N ASP A 64 12.90 -18.92 14.09
CA ASP A 64 13.32 -19.34 15.43
C ASP A 64 12.76 -20.75 15.68
N GLY A 65 13.63 -21.70 16.07
CA GLY A 65 13.33 -23.03 16.63
C GLY A 65 13.74 -24.24 15.77
N GLU A 66 15.05 -24.61 15.75
CA GLU A 66 15.67 -25.83 16.36
C GLU A 66 15.54 -27.17 15.59
N GLY A 67 16.56 -28.03 15.41
CA GLY A 67 17.95 -28.16 15.88
C GLY A 67 18.77 -29.04 14.88
N ALA A 68 20.02 -29.47 15.05
CA ALA A 68 20.90 -29.66 16.22
C ALA A 68 22.38 -29.82 15.77
N GLY A 69 23.36 -29.59 16.66
CA GLY A 69 24.72 -30.12 16.50
C GLY A 69 25.88 -29.47 17.31
N ALA A 70 26.01 -29.85 18.59
CA ALA A 70 27.23 -30.03 19.43
C ALA A 70 28.24 -28.85 19.61
N ALA A 71 28.40 -28.26 20.81
CA ALA A 71 29.23 -28.66 22.00
C ALA A 71 30.41 -27.65 22.16
N SER A 72 30.90 -27.13 23.30
CA SER A 72 30.93 -27.54 24.72
C SER A 72 31.29 -26.34 25.64
N GLY A 73 30.76 -26.34 26.89
CA GLY A 73 31.40 -25.94 28.18
C GLY A 73 31.70 -24.45 28.47
N SER A 74 31.62 -23.89 29.70
CA SER A 74 31.35 -24.39 31.05
C SER A 74 31.21 -23.21 32.04
N GLY A 75 30.30 -23.32 33.03
CA GLY A 75 30.37 -22.81 34.43
C GLY A 75 30.38 -21.28 34.66
N SER A 76 29.89 -20.67 35.74
CA SER A 76 29.29 -21.07 37.04
C SER A 76 28.67 -19.76 37.61
N GLY A 77 27.49 -19.73 38.24
CA GLY A 77 27.27 -20.07 39.65
C GLY A 77 26.76 -18.87 40.47
N SER A 78 25.58 -19.06 41.11
CA SER A 78 25.18 -18.59 42.47
C SER A 78 24.95 -17.09 42.72
N GLY A 79 23.99 -16.58 43.50
CA GLY A 79 22.96 -17.13 44.41
C GLY A 79 22.43 -16.00 45.34
N GLY A 80 21.35 -16.26 46.09
CA GLY A 80 20.86 -15.48 47.26
C GLY A 80 19.72 -14.48 46.98
N GLU A 81 18.44 -14.75 47.28
CA GLU A 81 17.73 -14.81 48.59
C GLU A 81 17.28 -13.44 49.11
N GLU A 82 15.95 -13.22 49.14
CA GLU A 82 15.11 -12.94 50.35
C GLU A 82 15.21 -11.48 50.86
N GLY A 83 14.19 -10.75 51.29
CA GLY A 83 12.79 -10.95 51.68
C GLY A 83 12.38 -9.65 52.42
N GLY A 84 11.09 -9.36 52.64
CA GLY A 84 10.72 -8.28 53.56
C GLY A 84 9.36 -7.62 53.33
N ASP A 85 8.41 -8.00 54.18
CA ASP A 85 7.03 -7.54 54.34
C ASP A 85 6.81 -6.04 54.62
N GLY A 86 5.56 -5.57 54.43
CA GLY A 86 5.09 -4.33 55.05
C GLY A 86 3.77 -3.78 54.51
N ALA A 87 2.67 -4.09 55.18
CA ALA A 87 1.28 -3.74 54.87
C ALA A 87 0.87 -2.27 55.18
N ALA A 88 -0.21 -1.78 54.54
CA ALA A 88 -1.47 -1.31 55.17
C ALA A 88 -2.18 -0.12 54.47
N GLY A 89 -3.52 -0.21 54.38
CA GLY A 89 -4.51 0.89 54.24
C GLY A 89 -4.57 1.58 52.87
N ASP A 90 -5.70 1.93 52.25
CA ASP A 90 -7.04 2.20 52.74
C ASP A 90 -8.09 2.06 51.63
N ARG A 91 -9.32 1.84 52.06
CA ARG A 91 -10.54 1.70 51.24
C ARG A 91 -11.07 3.07 50.81
N ALA A 92 -11.65 3.17 49.62
CA ALA A 92 -13.02 3.64 49.36
C ALA A 92 -13.23 4.15 47.92
N GLY A 93 -14.40 3.83 47.35
CA GLY A 93 -15.09 4.75 46.44
C GLY A 93 -15.28 4.30 44.99
N THR A 94 -16.16 3.34 44.76
CA THR A 94 -16.80 3.10 43.46
C THR A 94 -17.95 4.09 43.28
N PRO A 95 -18.04 4.88 42.19
CA PRO A 95 -19.29 5.48 41.77
C PRO A 95 -19.96 4.70 40.62
N SER A 96 -21.23 4.38 40.85
CA SER A 96 -22.21 3.75 39.96
C SER A 96 -22.29 4.33 38.55
N ALA A 97 -22.39 3.42 37.58
CA ALA A 97 -22.82 3.71 36.22
C ALA A 97 -24.34 3.99 36.16
N PRO A 98 -24.81 4.93 35.31
CA PRO A 98 -26.23 5.19 35.10
C PRO A 98 -26.90 4.14 34.20
N PRO A 99 -28.23 3.90 34.33
CA PRO A 99 -28.94 2.85 33.62
C PRO A 99 -29.22 3.19 32.15
N THR A 100 -29.10 2.17 31.30
CA THR A 100 -29.39 2.13 29.87
C THR A 100 -30.91 2.22 29.60
N PRO A 101 -31.40 3.07 28.68
CA PRO A 101 -32.80 3.05 28.29
C PRO A 101 -33.12 1.86 27.39
N THR A 102 -34.19 1.14 27.74
CA THR A 102 -34.78 0.01 27.02
C THR A 102 -35.39 0.46 25.69
N LEU A 103 -34.86 -0.04 24.56
CA LEU A 103 -35.48 0.11 23.25
C LEU A 103 -36.33 -1.13 22.92
N THR A 104 -37.61 -0.88 22.67
CA THR A 104 -38.63 -1.86 22.27
C THR A 104 -38.36 -2.42 20.86
N PRO A 105 -38.48 -3.73 20.61
CA PRO A 105 -38.32 -4.27 19.26
C PRO A 105 -39.54 -3.90 18.38
N THR A 106 -39.28 -3.28 17.23
CA THR A 106 -40.31 -2.98 16.21
C THR A 106 -40.58 -4.23 15.37
N PRO A 107 -41.84 -4.58 15.06
CA PRO A 107 -42.17 -5.76 14.27
C PRO A 107 -41.78 -5.60 12.79
N THR A 108 -41.19 -6.65 12.23
CA THR A 108 -40.82 -6.81 10.82
C THR A 108 -42.07 -6.88 9.92
N PRO A 109 -42.22 -6.03 8.90
CA PRO A 109 -43.22 -6.26 7.87
C PRO A 109 -42.69 -7.21 6.80
N THR A 110 -43.20 -8.44 6.81
CA THR A 110 -43.16 -9.38 5.69
C THR A 110 -43.99 -8.79 4.54
N GLY A 111 -43.36 -8.47 3.42
CA GLY A 111 -44.04 -7.84 2.28
C GLY A 111 -43.25 -7.98 0.99
N ASN A 112 -43.50 -9.08 0.29
CA ASN A 112 -43.16 -9.30 -1.11
C ASN A 112 -43.90 -8.29 -2.01
N ARG A 113 -43.18 -7.39 -2.68
CA ARG A 113 -43.70 -6.70 -3.88
C ARG A 113 -42.61 -6.68 -4.94
N SER A 114 -42.82 -7.52 -5.95
CA SER A 114 -42.10 -7.56 -7.21
C SER A 114 -42.13 -6.19 -7.90
N GLY A 115 -40.99 -5.51 -7.92
CA GLY A 115 -40.66 -4.45 -8.86
C GLY A 115 -39.55 -4.95 -9.80
N PRO A 116 -39.43 -4.42 -11.03
CA PRO A 116 -38.40 -4.86 -11.96
C PRO A 116 -37.01 -4.55 -11.39
N ASP A 117 -36.20 -5.59 -11.21
CA ASP A 117 -34.79 -5.50 -10.80
C ASP A 117 -34.01 -4.51 -11.68
N PRO A 118 -33.37 -3.47 -11.12
CA PRO A 118 -32.44 -2.65 -11.88
C PRO A 118 -31.14 -3.44 -12.05
N ALA A 119 -31.01 -4.12 -13.19
CA ALA A 119 -29.77 -4.63 -13.78
C ALA A 119 -28.86 -5.47 -12.86
N GLY A 120 -28.83 -6.78 -13.13
CA GLY A 120 -27.82 -7.70 -12.58
C GLY A 120 -26.36 -7.24 -12.80
N PRO A 121 -25.39 -7.93 -12.18
CA PRO A 121 -24.01 -7.47 -12.04
C PRO A 121 -23.46 -7.04 -13.40
N ARG A 122 -23.14 -5.75 -13.54
CA ARG A 122 -22.68 -5.18 -14.80
C ARG A 122 -21.43 -5.94 -15.23
N ARG A 123 -21.53 -6.69 -16.33
CA ARG A 123 -20.41 -7.39 -16.96
C ARG A 123 -19.26 -6.40 -17.11
N ARG A 124 -18.09 -6.75 -16.57
CA ARG A 124 -16.83 -6.02 -16.77
C ARG A 124 -16.69 -5.75 -18.26
N ASP A 125 -16.35 -4.52 -18.62
CA ASP A 125 -16.10 -4.12 -20.01
C ASP A 125 -15.00 -5.02 -20.58
N ARG A 126 -15.27 -5.65 -21.73
CA ARG A 126 -14.40 -6.65 -22.33
C ARG A 126 -14.31 -6.45 -23.84
N ASP A 127 -13.17 -6.77 -24.43
CA ASP A 127 -13.00 -6.81 -25.88
C ASP A 127 -13.69 -8.02 -26.52
N GLU A 128 -13.62 -8.11 -27.84
CA GLU A 128 -14.22 -9.21 -28.62
C GLU A 128 -13.60 -10.57 -28.24
N GLU A 129 -12.37 -10.54 -27.73
CA GLU A 129 -11.62 -11.68 -27.20
C GLU A 129 -11.86 -11.93 -25.69
N GLY A 130 -12.71 -11.14 -25.04
CA GLY A 130 -13.07 -11.29 -23.63
C GLY A 130 -12.04 -10.76 -22.63
N ARG A 131 -11.00 -10.03 -23.05
CA ARG A 131 -10.05 -9.34 -22.17
C ARG A 131 -10.69 -8.07 -21.62
N ALA A 132 -10.41 -7.73 -20.37
CA ALA A 132 -10.97 -6.52 -19.77
C ALA A 132 -10.53 -5.27 -20.54
N ARG A 133 -11.49 -4.50 -21.06
CA ARG A 133 -11.23 -3.18 -21.65
C ARG A 133 -11.21 -2.15 -20.53
N ASN A 134 -10.14 -1.36 -20.46
CA ASN A 134 -10.03 -0.23 -19.55
C ASN A 134 -10.62 1.03 -20.22
N ALA A 135 -11.84 0.95 -20.76
CA ALA A 135 -12.46 2.07 -21.49
C ALA A 135 -13.19 3.05 -20.56
N ARG A 136 -13.27 2.74 -19.25
CA ARG A 136 -13.91 3.64 -18.28
C ARG A 136 -13.08 4.94 -18.16
N PRO A 137 -13.70 6.12 -18.37
CA PRO A 137 -13.00 7.40 -18.22
C PRO A 137 -12.39 7.55 -16.83
N ARG A 138 -11.27 8.28 -16.73
CA ARG A 138 -10.54 8.51 -15.47
C ARG A 138 -10.22 9.98 -15.27
N ASP A 139 -10.07 10.41 -14.02
CA ASP A 139 -9.59 11.76 -13.72
C ASP A 139 -8.05 11.86 -13.84
N GLY A 140 -7.49 13.05 -13.57
CA GLY A 140 -6.04 13.30 -13.61
C GLY A 140 -5.24 12.54 -12.54
N LEU A 141 -5.90 11.95 -11.54
CA LEU A 141 -5.28 11.05 -10.57
C LEU A 141 -5.48 9.58 -10.96
N GLY A 142 -6.15 9.26 -12.06
CA GLY A 142 -6.43 7.90 -12.52
C GLY A 142 -7.66 7.24 -11.88
N ARG A 143 -8.46 7.97 -11.08
CA ARG A 143 -9.68 7.41 -10.45
C ARG A 143 -10.77 7.21 -11.51
N PRO A 144 -11.50 6.08 -11.50
CA PRO A 144 -12.58 5.85 -12.44
C PRO A 144 -13.72 6.86 -12.30
N LEU A 145 -14.16 7.44 -13.41
CA LEU A 145 -15.30 8.36 -13.49
C LEU A 145 -16.58 7.63 -13.95
N PRO A 146 -17.76 8.23 -13.76
CA PRO A 146 -18.99 7.75 -14.41
C PRO A 146 -18.82 7.66 -15.94
N TYR A 147 -19.50 6.70 -16.57
CA TYR A 147 -19.54 6.62 -18.04
C TYR A 147 -20.19 7.88 -18.62
N GLY A 148 -19.64 8.38 -19.73
CA GLY A 148 -20.09 9.63 -20.36
C GLY A 148 -19.44 10.89 -19.79
N SER A 149 -18.75 10.82 -18.64
CA SER A 149 -17.92 11.93 -18.16
C SER A 149 -16.67 12.09 -19.02
N PRO A 150 -16.22 13.34 -19.30
CA PRO A 150 -14.92 13.55 -19.91
C PRO A 150 -13.82 13.06 -18.95
N GLY A 151 -12.96 12.18 -19.45
CA GLY A 151 -11.79 11.72 -18.72
C GLY A 151 -10.52 12.39 -19.23
N VAL A 152 -9.44 12.25 -18.47
CA VAL A 152 -8.08 12.57 -18.91
C VAL A 152 -7.51 11.32 -19.57
N ALA A 153 -7.05 11.45 -20.83
CA ALA A 153 -6.38 10.35 -21.52
C ALA A 153 -5.10 9.93 -20.77
N ARG A 154 -4.78 8.63 -20.77
CA ARG A 154 -3.48 8.15 -20.27
C ARG A 154 -2.35 8.68 -21.15
N GLN A 155 -1.14 8.70 -20.61
CA GLN A 155 0.03 8.95 -21.44
C GLN A 155 0.17 7.81 -22.47
N PRO A 156 0.51 8.13 -23.74
CA PRO A 156 0.81 7.10 -24.72
C PRO A 156 2.02 6.29 -24.26
N GLU A 157 1.86 4.98 -24.15
CA GLU A 157 2.92 4.05 -23.74
C GLU A 157 3.95 3.89 -24.86
N GLY A 158 5.23 3.76 -24.49
CA GLY A 158 6.30 3.43 -25.42
C GLY A 158 6.72 4.58 -26.33
N VAL A 159 6.37 5.82 -26.00
CA VAL A 159 6.88 6.99 -26.70
C VAL A 159 8.37 7.16 -26.36
N PRO A 160 9.28 7.04 -27.34
CA PRO A 160 10.71 7.18 -27.09
C PRO A 160 11.01 8.62 -26.68
N ARG A 161 11.61 8.77 -25.50
CA ARG A 161 12.07 10.05 -24.95
C ARG A 161 13.49 9.88 -24.43
N THR A 162 14.32 10.90 -24.60
CA THR A 162 15.60 11.01 -23.90
C THR A 162 15.37 11.20 -22.39
N PRO A 163 16.36 10.90 -21.54
CA PRO A 163 16.30 11.21 -20.10
C PRO A 163 15.82 12.63 -19.78
N ALA A 164 16.35 13.63 -20.48
CA ALA A 164 16.00 15.03 -20.27
C ALA A 164 14.55 15.35 -20.66
N GLU A 165 14.04 14.77 -21.76
CA GLU A 165 12.65 14.93 -22.19
C GLU A 165 11.68 14.24 -21.22
N SER A 166 12.01 13.03 -20.75
CA SER A 166 11.22 12.31 -19.74
C SER A 166 11.09 13.11 -18.45
N LEU A 167 12.20 13.67 -17.94
CA LEU A 167 12.18 14.52 -16.75
C LEU A 167 11.40 15.83 -16.96
N THR A 168 11.51 16.44 -18.14
CA THR A 168 10.77 17.66 -18.48
C THR A 168 9.27 17.40 -18.52
N GLU A 169 8.85 16.33 -19.19
CA GLU A 169 7.42 15.99 -19.30
C GLU A 169 6.86 15.54 -17.95
N ALA A 170 7.59 14.71 -17.19
CA ALA A 170 7.19 14.32 -15.85
C ALA A 170 7.03 15.55 -14.93
N GLN A 171 7.95 16.52 -14.97
CA GLN A 171 7.82 17.76 -14.20
C GLN A 171 6.57 18.55 -14.61
N ARG A 172 6.31 18.70 -15.92
CA ARG A 172 5.13 19.42 -16.43
C ARG A 172 3.83 18.78 -15.93
N LEU A 173 3.78 17.44 -15.90
CA LEU A 173 2.63 16.69 -15.40
C LEU A 173 2.47 16.82 -13.87
N LEU A 174 3.56 16.74 -13.12
CA LEU A 174 3.55 16.96 -11.67
C LEU A 174 3.06 18.37 -11.31
N ASP A 175 3.59 19.40 -11.98
CA ASP A 175 3.17 20.79 -11.80
C ASP A 175 1.68 20.99 -12.15
N GLY A 176 1.17 20.20 -13.10
CA GLY A 176 -0.26 20.17 -13.47
C GLY A 176 -1.14 19.32 -12.53
N GLY A 177 -0.60 18.77 -11.45
CA GLY A 177 -1.35 17.92 -10.51
C GLY A 177 -1.73 16.56 -11.07
N MET A 178 -0.97 16.04 -12.04
CA MET A 178 -1.16 14.73 -12.68
C MET A 178 0.00 13.77 -12.34
N PRO A 179 0.21 13.43 -11.06
CA PRO A 179 1.30 12.55 -10.64
C PRO A 179 1.16 11.12 -11.18
N PHE A 180 -0.06 10.65 -11.48
CA PHE A 180 -0.26 9.34 -12.09
C PHE A 180 0.32 9.30 -13.51
N HIS A 181 0.01 10.30 -14.33
CA HIS A 181 0.58 10.45 -15.67
C HIS A 181 2.10 10.65 -15.63
N ALA A 182 2.61 11.39 -14.64
CA ALA A 182 4.06 11.53 -14.45
C ALA A 182 4.71 10.16 -14.15
N HIS A 183 4.07 9.32 -13.34
CA HIS A 183 4.50 7.95 -13.09
C HIS A 183 4.61 7.16 -14.40
N GLU A 184 3.64 7.28 -15.31
CA GLU A 184 3.66 6.56 -16.60
C GLU A 184 4.89 6.95 -17.45
N VAL A 185 5.19 8.25 -17.52
CA VAL A 185 6.38 8.75 -18.25
C VAL A 185 7.68 8.23 -17.62
N LEU A 186 7.76 8.21 -16.30
CA LEU A 186 8.94 7.75 -15.57
C LEU A 186 9.09 6.22 -15.64
N GLU A 187 7.99 5.48 -15.69
CA GLU A 187 7.99 4.03 -15.89
C GLU A 187 8.49 3.67 -17.30
N ASP A 188 8.07 4.39 -18.33
CA ASP A 188 8.61 4.19 -19.69
C ASP A 188 10.11 4.51 -19.76
N ALA A 189 10.56 5.56 -19.06
CA ALA A 189 11.99 5.85 -18.92
C ALA A 189 12.74 4.72 -18.19
N TRP A 190 12.14 4.12 -17.15
CA TRP A 190 12.70 2.95 -16.45
C TRP A 190 12.83 1.73 -17.38
N LYS A 191 11.79 1.42 -18.17
CA LYS A 191 11.80 0.31 -19.13
C LYS A 191 12.92 0.48 -20.18
N ALA A 192 13.20 1.72 -20.58
CA ALA A 192 14.24 2.06 -21.54
C ALA A 192 15.65 2.26 -20.93
N ALA A 193 15.76 2.36 -19.60
CA ALA A 193 17.01 2.74 -18.94
C ALA A 193 18.10 1.67 -19.03
N PRO A 194 19.39 2.08 -19.13
CA PRO A 194 20.52 1.20 -18.89
C PRO A 194 20.45 0.56 -17.50
N GLU A 195 20.99 -0.65 -17.35
CA GLU A 195 20.89 -1.42 -16.10
C GLU A 195 21.40 -0.66 -14.87
N ALA A 196 22.49 0.10 -15.02
CA ALA A 196 23.06 0.91 -13.93
C ALA A 196 22.13 2.01 -13.39
N GLU A 197 21.11 2.40 -14.17
CA GLU A 197 20.20 3.49 -13.84
C GLU A 197 18.77 3.02 -13.60
N ARG A 198 18.48 1.73 -13.75
CA ARG A 198 17.11 1.21 -13.61
C ARG A 198 16.50 1.53 -12.24
N GLU A 199 17.26 1.38 -11.16
CA GLU A 199 16.74 1.69 -9.82
C GLU A 199 16.51 3.20 -9.61
N LEU A 200 17.31 4.08 -10.24
CA LEU A 200 17.05 5.51 -10.24
C LEU A 200 15.67 5.82 -10.85
N TRP A 201 15.41 5.34 -12.07
CA TRP A 201 14.15 5.61 -12.77
C TRP A 201 12.95 4.95 -12.09
N ARG A 202 13.13 3.74 -11.56
CA ARG A 202 12.12 3.05 -10.73
C ARG A 202 11.78 3.87 -9.49
N GLY A 203 12.78 4.40 -8.79
CA GLY A 203 12.61 5.25 -7.63
C GLY A 203 11.82 6.52 -7.95
N LEU A 204 12.13 7.20 -9.06
CA LEU A 204 11.37 8.36 -9.52
C LEU A 204 9.90 8.02 -9.82
N ALA A 205 9.64 6.90 -10.49
CA ALA A 205 8.27 6.44 -10.74
C ALA A 205 7.52 6.14 -9.43
N GLN A 206 8.20 5.53 -8.43
CA GLN A 206 7.66 5.29 -7.09
C GLN A 206 7.30 6.59 -6.36
N LEU A 207 8.14 7.63 -6.44
CA LEU A 207 7.84 8.93 -5.85
C LEU A 207 6.57 9.56 -6.46
N ALA A 208 6.44 9.51 -7.79
CA ALA A 208 5.26 10.04 -8.49
C ALA A 208 3.96 9.28 -8.12
N VAL A 209 3.99 7.94 -8.12
CA VAL A 209 2.81 7.16 -7.71
C VAL A 209 2.54 7.29 -6.20
N GLY A 210 3.56 7.43 -5.36
CA GLY A 210 3.42 7.75 -3.94
C GLY A 210 2.65 9.06 -3.71
N LEU A 211 2.96 10.12 -4.48
CA LEU A 211 2.18 11.37 -4.48
C LEU A 211 0.74 11.15 -4.98
N THR A 212 0.52 10.26 -5.94
CA THR A 212 -0.84 9.89 -6.40
C THR A 212 -1.66 9.29 -5.25
N HIS A 213 -1.10 8.35 -4.49
CA HIS A 213 -1.76 7.75 -3.33
C HIS A 213 -2.05 8.80 -2.25
N ALA A 214 -1.06 9.64 -1.93
CA ALA A 214 -1.22 10.74 -1.00
C ALA A 214 -2.36 11.69 -1.43
N ALA A 215 -2.44 12.05 -2.71
CA ALA A 215 -3.48 12.93 -3.25
C ALA A 215 -4.87 12.28 -3.29
N ARG A 216 -4.94 10.94 -3.30
CA ARG A 216 -6.18 10.17 -3.16
C ARG A 216 -6.60 9.95 -1.70
N GLY A 217 -5.79 10.36 -0.73
CA GLY A 217 -6.03 10.14 0.70
C GLY A 217 -5.62 8.75 1.20
N ASN A 218 -4.95 7.94 0.37
CA ASN A 218 -4.32 6.70 0.80
C ASN A 218 -2.94 7.03 1.41
N THR A 219 -2.95 7.49 2.66
CA THR A 219 -1.76 7.95 3.38
C THR A 219 -0.76 6.81 3.60
N ALA A 220 -1.22 5.63 4.01
CA ALA A 220 -0.35 4.47 4.26
C ALA A 220 0.37 3.99 2.99
N GLY A 221 -0.37 3.86 1.89
CA GLY A 221 0.21 3.50 0.58
C GLY A 221 1.14 4.59 0.06
N GLY A 222 0.76 5.86 0.20
CA GLY A 222 1.59 7.01 -0.15
C GLY A 222 2.93 7.01 0.59
N THR A 223 2.91 6.90 1.92
CA THR A 223 4.11 6.83 2.75
C THR A 223 5.03 5.68 2.33
N THR A 224 4.48 4.48 2.16
CA THR A 224 5.26 3.30 1.78
C THR A 224 5.99 3.50 0.45
N LEU A 225 5.31 4.04 -0.56
CA LEU A 225 5.88 4.28 -1.89
C LEU A 225 6.90 5.43 -1.89
N LEU A 226 6.65 6.50 -1.14
CA LEU A 226 7.57 7.62 -0.99
C LEU A 226 8.87 7.20 -0.32
N ASP A 227 8.80 6.42 0.77
CA ASP A 227 9.99 5.93 1.49
C ASP A 227 10.82 4.96 0.63
N ARG A 228 10.15 4.06 -0.10
CA ARG A 228 10.82 3.15 -1.05
C ARG A 228 11.49 3.92 -2.18
N GLY A 229 10.77 4.86 -2.80
CA GLY A 229 11.29 5.69 -3.87
C GLY A 229 12.50 6.51 -3.43
N ALA A 230 12.44 7.13 -2.25
CA ALA A 230 13.54 7.89 -1.67
C ALA A 230 14.77 7.01 -1.40
N THR A 231 14.55 5.79 -0.89
CA THR A 231 15.62 4.80 -0.66
C THR A 231 16.27 4.37 -1.98
N ALA A 232 15.49 4.13 -3.02
CA ALA A 232 15.96 3.70 -4.34
C ALA A 232 16.84 4.76 -5.03
N ILE A 233 16.51 6.05 -4.87
CA ILE A 233 17.29 7.14 -5.49
C ILE A 233 18.52 7.56 -4.66
N ALA A 234 18.57 7.23 -3.36
CA ALA A 234 19.63 7.69 -2.46
C ALA A 234 21.07 7.38 -2.91
N PRO A 235 21.38 6.20 -3.51
CA PRO A 235 22.73 5.90 -4.02
C PRO A 235 23.23 6.85 -5.12
N TYR A 236 22.33 7.60 -5.77
CA TYR A 236 22.65 8.50 -6.88
C TYR A 236 22.87 9.95 -6.42
N ALA A 237 22.86 10.24 -5.12
CA ALA A 237 22.91 11.60 -4.59
C ALA A 237 24.20 12.36 -4.97
N GLU A 238 25.34 11.67 -5.01
CA GLU A 238 26.63 12.27 -5.34
C GLU A 238 26.78 12.53 -6.85
N THR A 239 26.35 11.58 -7.68
CA THR A 239 26.50 11.66 -9.13
C THR A 239 25.44 12.55 -9.79
N ALA A 240 24.25 12.64 -9.19
CA ALA A 240 23.10 13.41 -9.66
C ALA A 240 22.87 13.31 -11.19
N PRO A 241 22.64 12.09 -11.74
CA PRO A 241 22.52 11.90 -13.18
C PRO A 241 21.47 12.83 -13.78
N TYR A 242 21.73 13.34 -14.99
CA TYR A 242 20.79 14.21 -15.72
C TYR A 242 20.37 15.50 -14.99
N GLY A 243 21.13 15.92 -13.98
CA GLY A 243 20.80 17.10 -13.15
C GLY A 243 19.64 16.88 -12.20
N ILE A 244 19.28 15.62 -11.91
CA ILE A 244 18.20 15.27 -10.99
C ILE A 244 18.55 15.77 -9.58
N ASP A 245 17.60 16.42 -8.91
CA ASP A 245 17.78 16.91 -7.55
C ASP A 245 17.50 15.80 -6.52
N ILE A 246 18.37 14.78 -6.50
CA ILE A 246 18.20 13.59 -5.64
C ILE A 246 18.05 14.00 -4.16
N THR A 247 18.91 14.89 -3.68
CA THR A 247 18.86 15.39 -2.30
C THR A 247 17.54 16.12 -2.03
N GLY A 248 17.11 17.01 -2.92
CA GLY A 248 15.83 17.71 -2.79
C GLY A 248 14.64 16.76 -2.78
N LEU A 249 14.66 15.72 -3.62
CA LEU A 249 13.62 14.69 -3.69
C LEU A 249 13.54 13.85 -2.42
N MET A 250 14.68 13.46 -1.84
CA MET A 250 14.72 12.73 -0.57
C MET A 250 14.14 13.56 0.58
N VAL A 251 14.55 14.83 0.69
CA VAL A 251 14.02 15.76 1.69
C VAL A 251 12.52 15.98 1.50
N TRP A 252 12.09 16.18 0.25
CA TRP A 252 10.68 16.32 -0.10
C TRP A 252 9.86 15.10 0.33
N ALA A 253 10.34 13.88 0.03
CA ALA A 253 9.65 12.65 0.39
C ALA A 253 9.49 12.55 1.92
N GLN A 254 10.56 12.79 2.68
CA GLN A 254 10.53 12.77 4.15
C GLN A 254 9.54 13.79 4.74
N VAL A 255 9.52 15.02 4.20
CA VAL A 255 8.58 16.06 4.65
C VAL A 255 7.14 15.65 4.35
N LEU A 256 6.89 15.08 3.17
CA LEU A 256 5.56 14.63 2.78
C LEU A 256 5.10 13.45 3.64
N THR A 257 5.92 12.43 3.86
CA THR A 257 5.56 11.29 4.73
C THR A 257 5.28 11.75 6.15
N GLY A 258 6.04 12.71 6.69
CA GLY A 258 5.75 13.35 7.97
C GLY A 258 4.35 13.98 8.03
N ARG A 259 3.93 14.69 6.98
CA ARG A 259 2.58 15.30 6.90
C ARG A 259 1.46 14.25 6.84
N LEU A 260 1.68 13.14 6.14
CA LEU A 260 0.69 12.08 5.96
C LEU A 260 0.34 11.32 7.24
N THR A 261 1.16 11.43 8.30
CA THR A 261 0.87 10.81 9.61
C THR A 261 -0.31 11.46 10.36
N GLY A 262 -0.79 12.64 9.93
CA GLY A 262 -1.87 13.36 10.62
C GLY A 262 -2.90 14.06 9.72
N SER A 263 -2.82 13.93 8.39
CA SER A 263 -3.69 14.67 7.47
C SER A 263 -4.30 13.79 6.36
N GLY A 264 -5.43 14.24 5.80
CA GLY A 264 -6.12 13.58 4.69
C GLY A 264 -5.42 13.79 3.34
N ALA A 265 -6.17 13.66 2.24
CA ALA A 265 -5.63 13.85 0.89
C ALA A 265 -4.86 15.18 0.73
N VAL A 266 -3.73 15.13 0.01
CA VAL A 266 -2.91 16.33 -0.28
C VAL A 266 -3.20 16.92 -1.67
N PRO A 267 -3.12 18.25 -1.85
CA PRO A 267 -3.22 18.85 -3.18
C PRO A 267 -1.99 18.48 -4.01
N ALA A 268 -2.17 17.69 -5.07
CA ALA A 268 -1.08 17.10 -5.85
C ALA A 268 -0.15 18.15 -6.48
N ALA A 269 -0.70 19.17 -7.15
CA ALA A 269 0.09 20.20 -7.82
C ALA A 269 0.91 21.05 -6.83
N GLU A 270 0.32 21.44 -5.71
CA GLU A 270 0.98 22.24 -4.66
C GLU A 270 2.03 21.44 -3.89
N THR A 271 1.90 20.12 -3.88
CA THR A 271 2.81 19.20 -3.20
C THR A 271 3.86 18.62 -4.16
N ALA A 272 3.81 18.96 -5.46
CA ALA A 272 4.70 18.42 -6.47
C ALA A 272 6.18 18.79 -6.19
N PRO A 273 7.13 17.83 -6.30
CA PRO A 273 8.54 18.12 -6.15
C PRO A 273 9.12 18.80 -7.39
N ARG A 274 10.35 19.31 -7.25
CA ARG A 274 11.22 19.62 -8.39
C ARG A 274 12.12 18.42 -8.68
N LEU A 275 12.02 17.89 -9.89
CA LEU A 275 12.80 16.73 -10.33
C LEU A 275 14.26 17.09 -10.62
N ARG A 276 14.53 18.32 -11.07
CA ARG A 276 15.88 18.80 -11.42
C ARG A 276 16.25 20.01 -10.59
N ARG A 277 17.54 20.17 -10.33
CA ARG A 277 18.08 21.37 -9.67
C ARG A 277 17.80 22.57 -10.57
N ARG A 278 17.45 23.72 -9.96
CA ARG A 278 17.45 24.97 -10.71
C ARG A 278 18.90 25.33 -11.03
N GLU A 279 19.19 25.57 -12.30
CA GLU A 279 20.43 26.22 -12.68
C GLU A 279 20.40 27.62 -12.05
N THR A 280 21.30 27.84 -11.08
CA THR A 280 21.56 29.14 -10.45
C THR A 280 22.44 30.00 -11.34
#